data_AF-A0A523GPM2-F1
#
_entry.id   AF-A0A523GPM2-F1
#
_cell.length_a   1.000
_cell.length_b   1.000
_cell.length_c   1.000
_cell.angle_alpha   90.00
_cell.angle_beta   90.00
_cell.angle_gamma   90.00
#
_symmetry.space_group_name_H-M   'P 1'
#
loop_
_entity.id
_entity.type
_entity.pdbx_description
1 polymer ?
#
loop_
_entity_poly.entity_id
_entity_poly.type
_entity_poly.pdbx_seq_one_letter_code
_entity_poly.pdbx_strand_id
1 'polypeptide(L)'
;MKAGKADGNVYPLVVSNFILRTTLFLVLIQITAPVRVSAAGGQNELRQTASHQKAALRIAVASNFALTARALANDYESQSANRVVIISGSTGKHYAQIINGAPFDIFLAADTLRPALLEEEGFIDTGTRRTYAIGRLVLWSAKSGIVDEEGHILERLDQYRIAVANERLAPYGVAAREVISGAQHWNQMRDSLIRGENISQVYHFVASGGADAGFVALSSVINRGGDAPGAYWIIPQKLYTPIDQQAVILRSSLAAIDFMAYLGSEDAKAIISTSGYRVPQ
;
A
#
# COMPACT_ATOMS: atom_id res chain seq x y z
N MET A 1 48.17 35.90 14.11
CA MET A 1 48.40 36.78 15.28
C MET A 1 47.07 37.35 15.74
N LYS A 2 46.76 37.20 17.04
CA LYS A 2 45.67 37.80 17.86
C LYS A 2 44.22 37.41 17.46
N ALA A 3 43.51 36.58 18.23
CA ALA A 3 42.82 36.86 19.53
C ALA A 3 41.85 38.04 19.41
N GLY A 4 40.56 38.00 19.73
CA GLY A 4 39.65 37.04 20.37
C GLY A 4 38.48 37.85 20.96
N LYS A 5 37.25 37.31 21.03
CA LYS A 5 36.28 37.45 22.13
C LYS A 5 34.89 36.93 21.73
N ALA A 6 34.31 36.20 22.67
CA ALA A 6 32.95 35.71 22.72
C ALA A 6 32.01 36.78 23.30
N ASP A 7 30.71 36.64 23.01
CA ASP A 7 29.52 36.96 23.82
C ASP A 7 28.35 36.29 23.08
N GLY A 8 27.49 35.41 23.61
CA GLY A 8 27.02 35.28 24.99
C GLY A 8 25.59 35.80 25.04
N ASN A 9 24.58 35.00 24.70
CA ASN A 9 23.24 35.24 25.25
C ASN A 9 22.54 33.95 25.64
N VAL A 10 22.16 33.95 26.91
CA VAL A 10 21.72 32.88 27.78
C VAL A 10 20.20 33.03 27.94
N TYR A 11 19.45 31.94 27.76
CA TYR A 11 18.06 31.90 28.22
C TYR A 11 18.05 31.62 29.74
N PRO A 12 17.32 32.41 30.55
CA PRO A 12 17.37 32.27 32.00
C PRO A 12 16.54 31.07 32.49
N LEU A 13 17.18 30.27 33.34
CA LEU A 13 16.53 29.42 34.33
C LEU A 13 15.91 30.32 35.42
N VAL A 14 14.63 30.12 35.72
CA VAL A 14 14.03 30.55 36.98
C VAL A 14 13.66 29.30 37.77
N VAL A 15 14.31 29.18 38.92
CA VAL A 15 14.11 28.17 39.96
C VAL A 15 13.48 28.89 41.16
N SER A 16 12.39 28.35 41.72
CA SER A 16 11.98 28.46 43.14
C SER A 16 10.55 27.96 43.30
N ASN A 17 10.09 27.32 44.39
CA ASN A 17 10.71 26.50 45.43
C ASN A 17 9.52 25.89 46.20
N PHE A 18 9.70 24.66 46.70
CA PHE A 18 9.16 24.09 47.94
C PHE A 18 7.68 24.31 48.34
N ILE A 19 6.94 23.22 48.59
CA ILE A 19 6.45 22.84 49.94
C ILE A 19 6.03 21.36 49.93
N LEU A 20 6.62 20.64 50.89
CA LEU A 20 6.34 19.26 51.28
C LEU A 20 5.01 19.21 52.06
N ARG A 21 4.05 18.36 51.68
CA ARG A 21 2.98 17.92 52.59
C ARG A 21 2.66 16.44 52.38
N THR A 22 3.28 15.65 53.24
CA THR A 22 2.93 14.27 53.56
C THR A 22 1.56 14.26 54.23
N THR A 23 0.57 13.60 53.64
CA THR A 23 -0.70 13.30 54.31
C THR A 23 -0.88 11.80 54.37
N LEU A 24 -0.66 11.28 55.59
CA LEU A 24 -1.00 9.95 56.04
C LEU A 24 -2.53 9.80 56.08
N PHE A 25 -3.10 8.88 55.32
CA PHE A 25 -4.48 8.42 55.54
C PHE A 25 -4.43 6.96 55.98
N LEU A 26 -4.69 6.75 57.28
CA LEU A 26 -5.05 5.45 57.83
C LEU A 26 -6.36 4.98 57.16
N VAL A 27 -6.34 3.81 56.53
CA VAL A 27 -7.56 3.07 56.21
C VAL A 27 -7.70 1.96 57.24
N LEU A 28 -8.74 2.07 58.08
CA LEU A 28 -9.18 0.99 58.97
C LEU A 28 -9.62 -0.21 58.14
N ILE A 29 -9.00 -1.36 58.35
CA ILE A 29 -9.51 -2.66 57.92
C ILE A 29 -10.67 -3.02 58.85
N GLN A 30 -11.91 -2.88 58.38
CA GLN A 30 -13.05 -3.53 59.00
C GLN A 30 -13.11 -4.98 58.53
N ILE A 31 -13.01 -5.91 59.47
CA ILE A 31 -13.20 -7.34 59.27
C ILE A 31 -14.71 -7.57 59.14
N THR A 32 -15.19 -7.89 57.93
CA THR A 32 -16.52 -8.46 57.73
C THR A 32 -16.40 -9.96 57.45
N ALA A 33 -17.28 -10.72 58.10
CA ALA A 33 -17.32 -12.18 58.17
C ALA A 33 -17.38 -12.88 56.79
N PRO A 34 -16.96 -14.15 56.68
CA PRO A 34 -17.00 -14.87 55.42
C PRO A 34 -18.45 -15.20 55.07
N VAL A 35 -18.96 -14.63 53.97
CA VAL A 35 -20.13 -15.15 53.28
C VAL A 35 -19.73 -16.49 52.66
N ARG A 36 -20.31 -17.59 53.14
CA ARG A 36 -20.28 -18.88 52.46
C ARG A 36 -21.07 -18.75 51.16
N VAL A 37 -20.39 -18.51 50.05
CA VAL A 37 -20.95 -18.72 48.71
C VAL A 37 -20.93 -20.23 48.46
N SER A 38 -22.13 -20.79 48.33
CA SER A 38 -22.35 -22.16 47.88
C SER A 38 -21.73 -22.33 46.49
N ALA A 39 -20.76 -23.24 46.38
CA ALA A 39 -20.12 -23.61 45.13
C ALA A 39 -21.03 -24.56 44.34
N ALA A 40 -21.80 -24.03 43.40
CA ALA A 40 -22.26 -24.74 42.21
C ALA A 40 -22.93 -23.74 41.25
N GLY A 41 -22.27 -23.40 40.13
CA GLY A 41 -22.96 -22.82 38.95
C GLY A 41 -22.29 -21.65 38.23
N GLY A 42 -21.51 -20.79 38.90
CA GLY A 42 -21.21 -19.45 38.36
C GLY A 42 -19.93 -19.25 37.54
N GLN A 43 -19.04 -20.26 37.40
CA GLN A 43 -17.72 -20.03 36.77
C GLN A 43 -17.65 -20.36 35.26
N ASN A 44 -18.67 -21.01 34.69
CA ASN A 44 -18.69 -21.32 33.26
C ASN A 44 -19.31 -20.21 32.38
N GLU A 45 -20.11 -19.31 32.94
CA GLU A 45 -20.78 -18.26 32.15
C GLU A 45 -19.92 -17.01 31.93
N LEU A 46 -18.94 -16.74 32.80
CA LEU A 46 -18.07 -15.56 32.70
C LEU A 46 -16.86 -15.74 31.76
N ARG A 47 -16.67 -16.93 31.17
CA ARG A 47 -15.66 -17.18 30.11
C ARG A 47 -16.23 -17.14 28.69
N GLN A 48 -17.54 -16.96 28.53
CA GLN A 48 -18.24 -17.08 27.24
C GLN A 48 -18.64 -15.73 26.61
N THR A 49 -17.98 -14.63 26.99
CA THR A 49 -18.19 -13.30 26.37
C THR A 49 -16.90 -12.69 25.81
N ALA A 50 -15.88 -13.51 25.54
CA ALA A 50 -14.89 -13.13 24.54
C ALA A 50 -15.57 -13.20 23.17
N SER A 51 -16.05 -12.03 22.73
CA SER A 51 -16.43 -11.76 21.34
C SER A 51 -15.54 -12.59 20.39
N HIS A 52 -16.12 -13.56 19.70
CA HIS A 52 -15.51 -14.19 18.53
C HIS A 52 -15.47 -13.16 17.41
N GLN A 53 -14.68 -12.10 17.59
CA GLN A 53 -14.40 -11.15 16.56
C GLN A 53 -13.49 -11.87 15.58
N LYS A 54 -14.08 -12.37 14.50
CA LYS A 54 -13.39 -13.08 13.43
C LYS A 54 -12.17 -12.26 13.03
N ALA A 55 -10.96 -12.82 13.19
CA ALA A 55 -9.74 -12.12 12.83
C ALA A 55 -9.80 -11.71 11.36
N ALA A 56 -9.60 -10.43 11.08
CA ALA A 56 -9.69 -9.90 9.72
C ALA A 56 -8.50 -10.39 8.88
N LEU A 57 -8.77 -10.74 7.62
CA LEU A 57 -7.76 -11.05 6.61
C LEU A 57 -6.89 -9.84 6.34
N ARG A 58 -5.58 -9.97 6.55
CA ARG A 58 -4.60 -8.91 6.35
C ARG A 58 -3.97 -9.08 4.97
N ILE A 59 -4.39 -8.26 4.03
CA ILE A 59 -3.94 -8.35 2.64
C ILE A 59 -2.92 -7.26 2.37
N ALA A 60 -1.68 -7.65 2.11
CA ALA A 60 -0.66 -6.74 1.58
C ALA A 60 -0.90 -6.53 0.08
N VAL A 61 -0.98 -5.28 -0.36
CA VAL A 61 -1.40 -4.93 -1.72
C VAL A 61 -0.43 -3.93 -2.33
N ALA A 62 0.10 -4.25 -3.51
CA ALA A 62 0.87 -3.29 -4.27
C ALA A 62 0.04 -2.05 -4.58
N SER A 63 0.61 -0.86 -4.36
CA SER A 63 -0.15 0.38 -4.24
C SER A 63 -0.94 0.80 -5.50
N ASN A 64 -0.55 0.27 -6.67
CA ASN A 64 -1.31 0.42 -7.91
C ASN A 64 -2.74 -0.14 -7.77
N PHE A 65 -2.88 -1.25 -7.04
CA PHE A 65 -4.10 -2.01 -6.90
C PHE A 65 -4.94 -1.60 -5.67
N ALA A 66 -4.52 -0.60 -4.89
CA ALA A 66 -5.14 -0.27 -3.61
C ALA A 66 -6.64 0.12 -3.71
N LEU A 67 -7.01 0.95 -4.70
CA LEU A 67 -8.42 1.35 -4.89
C LEU A 67 -9.29 0.20 -5.40
N THR A 68 -8.72 -0.69 -6.22
CA THR A 68 -9.42 -1.88 -6.73
C THR A 68 -9.56 -2.93 -5.64
N ALA A 69 -8.50 -3.20 -4.87
CA ALA A 69 -8.56 -4.07 -3.71
C ALA A 69 -9.62 -3.61 -2.72
N ARG A 70 -9.80 -2.30 -2.52
CA ARG A 70 -10.84 -1.78 -1.62
C ARG A 70 -12.25 -2.02 -2.17
N ALA A 71 -12.45 -1.88 -3.48
CA ALA A 71 -13.71 -2.23 -4.12
C ALA A 71 -14.00 -3.74 -4.00
N LEU A 72 -13.01 -4.58 -4.28
CA LEU A 72 -13.08 -6.04 -4.12
C LEU A 72 -13.36 -6.44 -2.67
N ALA A 73 -12.71 -5.80 -1.70
CA ALA A 73 -12.97 -6.06 -0.29
C ALA A 73 -14.41 -5.72 0.09
N ASN A 74 -14.93 -4.56 -0.34
CA ASN A 74 -16.32 -4.19 -0.06
C ASN A 74 -17.32 -5.18 -0.67
N ASP A 75 -17.09 -5.57 -1.93
CA ASP A 75 -17.93 -6.54 -2.64
C ASP A 75 -17.88 -7.91 -1.94
N TYR A 76 -16.68 -8.43 -1.68
CA TYR A 76 -16.47 -9.67 -0.95
C TYR A 76 -17.11 -9.67 0.45
N GLU A 77 -16.94 -8.60 1.22
CA GLU A 77 -17.53 -8.49 2.57
C GLU A 77 -19.06 -8.40 2.56
N SER A 78 -19.68 -8.02 1.43
CA SER A 78 -21.15 -8.00 1.29
C SER A 78 -21.75 -9.40 1.16
N GLN A 79 -20.94 -10.36 0.72
CA GLN A 79 -21.33 -11.75 0.45
C GLN A 79 -20.62 -12.77 1.35
N SER A 80 -19.71 -12.33 2.22
CA SER A 80 -18.92 -13.17 3.11
C SER A 80 -18.99 -12.69 4.55
N ALA A 81 -18.92 -13.62 5.50
CA ALA A 81 -18.77 -13.28 6.92
C ALA A 81 -17.32 -12.91 7.31
N ASN A 82 -16.38 -12.89 6.34
CA ASN A 82 -14.99 -12.50 6.55
C ASN A 82 -14.82 -10.98 6.50
N ARG A 83 -13.84 -10.45 7.23
CA ARG A 83 -13.42 -9.04 7.15
C ARG A 83 -12.05 -8.96 6.50
N VAL A 84 -11.78 -7.88 5.78
CA VAL A 84 -10.56 -7.63 5.02
C VAL A 84 -9.94 -6.30 5.47
N VAL A 85 -8.67 -6.35 5.83
CA VAL A 85 -7.83 -5.19 6.08
C VAL A 85 -6.79 -5.12 4.97
N ILE A 86 -6.83 -4.03 4.20
CA ILE A 86 -5.87 -3.77 3.12
C ILE A 86 -4.71 -2.94 3.66
N ILE A 87 -3.49 -3.41 3.44
CA ILE A 87 -2.26 -2.70 3.72
C ILE A 87 -1.58 -2.43 2.37
N SER A 88 -1.49 -1.16 1.99
CA SER A 88 -0.95 -0.74 0.68
C SER A 88 0.50 -0.26 0.79
N GLY A 89 1.30 -0.56 -0.24
CA GLY A 89 2.73 -0.24 -0.30
C GLY A 89 3.37 -0.67 -1.61
N SER A 90 4.68 -0.48 -1.78
CA SER A 90 5.39 -1.02 -2.94
C SER A 90 5.53 -2.54 -2.84
N THR A 91 5.50 -3.25 -3.97
CA THR A 91 5.71 -4.69 -4.03
C THR A 91 7.01 -5.10 -3.33
N GLY A 92 8.10 -4.35 -3.53
CA GLY A 92 9.39 -4.61 -2.89
C GLY A 92 9.38 -4.40 -1.39
N LYS A 93 8.67 -3.40 -0.87
CA LYS A 93 8.54 -3.23 0.59
C LYS A 93 7.70 -4.31 1.22
N HIS A 94 6.58 -4.70 0.60
CA HIS A 94 5.78 -5.80 1.11
C HIS A 94 6.55 -7.11 1.08
N TYR A 95 7.27 -7.41 0.00
CA TYR A 95 8.19 -8.55 -0.05
C TYR A 95 9.16 -8.53 1.14
N ALA A 96 9.88 -7.42 1.35
CA ALA A 96 10.80 -7.31 2.49
C ALA A 96 10.09 -7.46 3.86
N GLN A 97 8.87 -6.94 4.02
CA GLN A 97 8.08 -7.11 5.23
C GLN A 97 7.68 -8.58 5.47
N ILE A 98 7.28 -9.29 4.41
CA ILE A 98 6.92 -10.72 4.46
C ILE A 98 8.12 -11.55 4.90
N ILE A 99 9.30 -11.34 4.29
CA ILE A 99 10.55 -12.00 4.67
C ILE A 99 10.90 -11.72 6.14
N ASN A 100 10.63 -10.50 6.63
CA ASN A 100 10.84 -10.12 8.03
C ASN A 100 9.69 -10.53 8.98
N GLY A 101 8.78 -11.41 8.54
CA GLY A 101 7.75 -12.00 9.41
C GLY A 101 6.51 -11.12 9.65
N ALA A 102 6.26 -10.12 8.80
CA ALA A 102 5.03 -9.34 8.89
C ALA A 102 3.80 -10.27 8.74
N PRO A 103 2.80 -10.18 9.62
CA PRO A 103 1.69 -11.13 9.67
C PRO A 103 0.63 -10.75 8.63
N PHE A 104 0.94 -10.95 7.35
CA PHE A 104 -0.03 -10.88 6.26
C PHE A 104 -0.55 -12.28 5.93
N ASP A 105 -1.81 -12.36 5.50
CA ASP A 105 -2.44 -13.61 5.10
C ASP A 105 -2.35 -13.81 3.58
N ILE A 106 -2.48 -12.72 2.81
CA ILE A 106 -2.42 -12.71 1.34
C ILE A 106 -1.51 -11.57 0.88
N PHE A 107 -0.79 -11.80 -0.21
CA PHE A 107 -0.02 -10.78 -0.91
C PHE A 107 -0.48 -10.66 -2.35
N LEU A 108 -0.90 -9.44 -2.73
CA LEU A 108 -1.24 -9.05 -4.10
C LEU A 108 -0.11 -8.18 -4.65
N ALA A 109 0.80 -8.79 -5.39
CA ALA A 109 2.01 -8.18 -5.92
C ALA A 109 1.80 -7.60 -7.32
N ALA A 110 2.53 -6.54 -7.67
CA ALA A 110 2.51 -5.97 -9.02
C ALA A 110 3.53 -6.58 -10.00
N ASP A 111 4.14 -7.71 -9.64
CA ASP A 111 5.08 -8.46 -10.47
C ASP A 111 4.91 -9.97 -10.26
N THR A 112 5.61 -10.73 -11.10
CA THR A 112 5.77 -12.19 -10.99
C THR A 112 7.00 -12.58 -10.17
N LEU A 113 8.03 -11.72 -10.17
CA LEU A 113 9.33 -12.02 -9.57
C LEU A 113 9.23 -12.26 -8.05
N ARG A 114 8.60 -11.36 -7.30
CA ARG A 114 8.59 -11.47 -5.83
C ARG A 114 7.70 -12.59 -5.33
N PRO A 115 6.50 -12.82 -5.87
CA PRO A 115 5.73 -14.02 -5.59
C PRO A 115 6.48 -15.32 -5.91
N ALA A 116 7.25 -15.37 -7.00
CA ALA A 116 8.07 -16.54 -7.32
C ALA A 116 9.20 -16.74 -6.31
N LEU A 117 9.92 -15.69 -5.92
CA LEU A 117 10.95 -15.76 -4.88
C LEU A 117 10.37 -16.22 -3.53
N LEU A 118 9.20 -15.70 -3.13
CA LEU A 118 8.53 -16.16 -1.91
C LEU A 118 8.13 -17.64 -1.98
N GLU A 119 7.78 -18.14 -3.16
CA GLU A 119 7.51 -19.57 -3.37
C GLU A 119 8.77 -20.42 -3.24
N GLU A 120 9.85 -20.03 -3.91
CA GLU A 120 11.16 -20.70 -3.85
C GLU A 120 11.71 -20.75 -2.42
N GLU A 121 11.49 -19.69 -1.64
CA GLU A 121 11.96 -19.55 -0.27
C GLU A 121 10.99 -20.16 0.77
N GLY A 122 9.85 -20.72 0.34
CA GLY A 122 8.89 -21.42 1.23
C GLY A 122 8.03 -20.49 2.10
N PHE A 123 7.85 -19.23 1.70
CA PHE A 123 7.02 -18.25 2.41
C PHE A 123 5.54 -18.25 1.99
N ILE A 124 5.16 -19.08 1.02
CA ILE A 124 3.77 -19.17 0.54
C ILE A 124 3.21 -20.58 0.74
N ASP A 125 1.89 -20.66 0.82
CA ASP A 125 1.18 -21.93 0.70
C ASP A 125 1.30 -22.46 -0.74
N THR A 126 1.80 -23.68 -0.89
CA THR A 126 2.21 -24.23 -2.20
C THR A 126 1.03 -24.33 -3.15
N GLY A 127 1.23 -23.93 -4.41
CA GLY A 127 0.18 -24.00 -5.44
C GLY A 127 -0.85 -22.88 -5.37
N THR A 128 -0.66 -21.88 -4.50
CA THR A 128 -1.59 -20.73 -4.40
C THR A 128 -1.20 -19.55 -5.30
N ARG A 129 0.02 -19.55 -5.85
CA ARG A 129 0.51 -18.48 -6.73
C ARG A 129 -0.23 -18.46 -8.05
N ARG A 130 -0.85 -17.33 -8.38
CA ARG A 130 -1.55 -17.13 -9.65
C ARG A 130 -1.53 -15.69 -10.10
N THR A 131 -1.54 -15.46 -11.42
CA THR A 131 -1.77 -14.13 -11.97
C THR A 131 -3.23 -13.76 -11.76
N TYR A 132 -3.50 -12.56 -11.23
CA TYR A 132 -4.86 -12.06 -10.97
C TYR A 132 -5.21 -10.84 -11.83
N ALA A 133 -4.21 -10.09 -12.29
CA ALA A 133 -4.39 -8.91 -13.12
C ALA A 133 -3.14 -8.65 -13.96
N ILE A 134 -3.31 -7.86 -15.02
CA ILE A 134 -2.22 -7.34 -15.85
C ILE A 134 -2.35 -5.82 -15.85
N GLY A 135 -1.32 -5.16 -15.32
CA GLY A 135 -1.23 -3.71 -15.18
C GLY A 135 -1.10 -2.99 -16.52
N ARG A 136 -1.65 -1.77 -16.59
CA ARG A 136 -1.49 -0.86 -17.73
C ARG A 136 -0.81 0.42 -17.26
N LEU A 137 0.31 0.76 -17.90
CA LEU A 137 1.06 1.98 -17.64
C LEU A 137 0.48 3.13 -18.45
N VAL A 138 0.38 4.30 -17.83
CA VAL A 138 0.01 5.55 -18.51
C VAL A 138 0.98 6.66 -18.11
N LEU A 139 1.16 7.62 -19.00
CA LEU A 139 1.75 8.91 -18.66
C LEU A 139 0.61 9.89 -18.44
N TRP A 140 0.53 10.50 -17.26
CA TRP A 140 -0.59 11.36 -16.87
C TRP A 140 -0.10 12.73 -16.41
N SER A 141 -0.87 13.77 -16.74
CA SER A 141 -0.73 15.12 -16.21
C SER A 141 -2.08 15.58 -15.67
N ALA A 142 -2.08 16.21 -14.50
CA ALA A 142 -3.26 16.88 -13.95
C ALA A 142 -3.59 18.20 -14.70
N LYS A 143 -2.63 18.74 -15.47
CA LYS A 143 -2.79 19.94 -16.30
C LYS A 143 -3.10 19.53 -17.75
N SER A 144 -4.09 20.19 -18.36
CA SER A 144 -4.37 20.04 -19.79
C SER A 144 -3.21 20.57 -20.65
N GLY A 145 -3.05 20.01 -21.86
CA GLY A 145 -2.07 20.47 -22.85
C GLY A 145 -0.63 19.98 -22.63
N ILE A 146 -0.34 19.27 -21.54
CA ILE A 146 0.98 18.65 -21.32
C ILE A 146 1.06 17.27 -21.98
N VAL A 147 0.07 16.41 -21.70
CA VAL A 147 -0.06 15.07 -22.25
C VAL A 147 -1.22 15.05 -23.24
N ASP A 148 -0.96 14.51 -24.42
CA ASP A 148 -1.92 14.21 -25.48
C ASP A 148 -2.15 12.69 -25.60
N GLU A 149 -3.19 12.27 -26.34
CA GLU A 149 -3.57 10.85 -26.48
C GLU A 149 -2.63 10.08 -27.42
N GLU A 150 -1.80 10.77 -28.19
CA GLU A 150 -0.83 10.19 -29.12
C GLU A 150 0.55 9.98 -28.48
N GLY A 151 0.82 10.64 -27.35
CA GLY A 151 2.06 10.50 -26.59
C GLY A 151 3.22 11.36 -27.09
N HIS A 152 2.95 12.47 -27.80
CA HIS A 152 4.00 13.35 -28.32
C HIS A 152 4.90 13.95 -27.23
N ILE A 153 4.39 14.02 -25.99
CA ILE A 153 5.22 14.35 -24.82
C ILE A 153 6.49 13.49 -24.71
N LEU A 154 6.50 12.25 -25.22
CA LEU A 154 7.68 11.38 -25.17
C LEU A 154 8.92 12.01 -25.79
N GLU A 155 8.77 12.79 -26.87
CA GLU A 155 9.88 13.41 -27.61
C GLU A 155 10.50 14.60 -26.88
N ARG A 156 9.84 15.07 -25.82
CA ARG A 156 10.18 16.27 -25.07
C ARG A 156 10.07 16.06 -23.56
N LEU A 157 10.21 14.81 -23.10
CA LEU A 157 10.09 14.46 -21.68
C LEU A 157 11.04 15.26 -20.79
N ASP A 158 12.25 15.54 -21.30
CA ASP A 158 13.31 16.29 -20.65
C ASP A 158 12.96 17.76 -20.36
N GLN A 159 11.93 18.28 -21.01
CA GLN A 159 11.43 19.65 -20.80
C GLN A 159 10.46 19.76 -19.61
N TYR A 160 10.06 18.64 -19.00
CA TYR A 160 9.07 18.60 -17.93
C TYR A 160 9.63 17.95 -16.66
N ARG A 161 9.07 18.31 -15.51
CA ARG A 161 9.33 17.59 -14.26
C ARG A 161 8.53 16.30 -14.26
N ILE A 162 9.20 15.19 -14.55
CA ILE A 162 8.58 13.87 -14.66
C ILE A 162 8.74 13.10 -13.35
N ALA A 163 7.61 12.59 -12.83
CA ALA A 163 7.61 11.70 -11.68
C ALA A 163 7.55 10.22 -12.09
N VAL A 164 8.35 9.39 -11.43
CA VAL A 164 8.40 7.93 -11.61
C VAL A 164 8.43 7.21 -10.27
N ALA A 165 7.93 5.98 -10.23
CA ALA A 165 8.09 5.14 -9.06
C ALA A 165 9.53 4.57 -9.02
N ASN A 166 10.03 4.29 -7.83
CA ASN A 166 11.34 3.68 -7.65
C ASN A 166 11.35 2.27 -8.26
N GLU A 167 12.12 2.10 -9.34
CA GLU A 167 12.27 0.88 -10.12
C GLU A 167 12.80 -0.31 -9.31
N ARG A 168 13.53 -0.06 -8.22
CA ARG A 168 13.99 -1.14 -7.32
C ARG A 168 12.85 -1.70 -6.47
N LEU A 169 11.81 -0.92 -6.21
CA LEU A 169 10.72 -1.27 -5.30
C LEU A 169 9.40 -1.55 -6.01
N ALA A 170 9.18 -0.92 -7.16
CA ALA A 170 7.88 -0.87 -7.83
C ALA A 170 8.01 -1.28 -9.31
N PRO A 171 7.26 -2.31 -9.75
CA PRO A 171 7.25 -2.78 -11.15
C PRO A 171 6.86 -1.69 -12.16
N TYR A 172 5.95 -0.80 -11.79
CA TYR A 172 5.61 0.37 -12.62
C TYR A 172 6.79 1.34 -12.82
N GLY A 173 7.74 1.41 -11.87
CA GLY A 173 8.97 2.16 -12.03
C GLY A 173 9.93 1.51 -13.04
N VAL A 174 9.97 0.17 -13.08
CA VAL A 174 10.70 -0.58 -14.11
C VAL A 174 10.12 -0.29 -15.49
N ALA A 175 8.80 -0.37 -15.63
CA ALA A 175 8.12 -0.09 -16.89
C ALA A 175 8.32 1.37 -17.34
N ALA A 176 8.26 2.35 -16.42
CA ALA A 176 8.57 3.74 -16.73
C ALA A 176 10.02 3.91 -17.25
N ARG A 177 10.98 3.26 -16.60
CA ARG A 177 12.38 3.26 -17.04
C ARG A 177 12.54 2.67 -18.44
N GLU A 178 11.85 1.57 -18.76
CA GLU A 178 11.88 0.96 -20.09
C GLU A 178 11.40 1.94 -21.17
N VAL A 179 10.29 2.63 -20.92
CA VAL A 179 9.73 3.63 -21.85
C VAL A 179 10.69 4.81 -22.04
N ILE A 180 11.19 5.39 -20.95
CA ILE A 180 12.12 6.53 -21.00
C ILE A 180 13.44 6.13 -21.69
N SER A 181 13.90 4.90 -21.48
CA SER A 181 15.13 4.39 -22.12
C SER A 181 14.91 4.16 -23.62
N GLY A 182 13.76 3.60 -24.00
CA GLY A 182 13.38 3.39 -25.40
C GLY A 182 13.23 4.70 -26.18
N ALA A 183 12.82 5.77 -25.51
CA ALA A 183 12.79 7.13 -26.05
C ALA A 183 14.15 7.87 -25.95
N GLN A 184 15.23 7.19 -25.57
CA GLN A 184 16.60 7.74 -25.45
C GLN A 184 16.79 8.89 -24.44
N HIS A 185 15.80 9.17 -23.59
CA HIS A 185 15.86 10.25 -22.60
C HIS A 185 16.50 9.84 -21.26
N TRP A 186 16.65 8.54 -20.98
CA TRP A 186 17.03 8.05 -19.64
C TRP A 186 18.33 8.65 -19.11
N ASN A 187 19.39 8.68 -19.92
CA ASN A 187 20.69 9.17 -19.47
C ASN A 187 20.68 10.65 -19.09
N GLN A 188 19.83 11.45 -19.76
CA GLN A 188 19.69 12.89 -19.49
C GLN A 188 18.81 13.15 -18.27
N MET A 189 17.77 12.33 -18.08
CA MET A 189 16.74 12.58 -17.08
C MET A 189 16.96 11.87 -15.75
N ARG A 190 17.76 10.80 -15.70
CA ARG A 190 17.84 9.90 -14.52
C ARG A 190 18.02 10.63 -13.17
N ASP A 191 18.72 11.76 -13.17
CA ASP A 191 19.08 12.55 -11.99
C ASP A 191 18.06 13.68 -11.72
N SER A 192 17.24 14.07 -12.70
CA SER A 192 16.18 15.07 -12.58
C SER A 192 14.78 14.48 -12.36
N LEU A 193 14.62 13.16 -12.52
CA LEU A 193 13.36 12.46 -12.25
C LEU A 193 12.94 12.60 -10.79
N ILE A 194 11.67 12.96 -10.57
CA ILE A 194 11.06 12.99 -9.24
C ILE A 194 10.68 11.56 -8.86
N ARG A 195 11.31 11.00 -7.82
CA ARG A 195 11.14 9.59 -7.46
C ARG A 195 10.18 9.41 -6.30
N GLY A 196 9.05 8.76 -6.58
CA GLY A 196 8.16 8.24 -5.56
C GLY A 196 8.58 6.84 -5.13
N GLU A 197 8.37 6.48 -3.88
CA GLU A 197 8.63 5.13 -3.39
C GLU A 197 7.77 4.06 -4.09
N ASN A 198 6.55 4.44 -4.47
CA ASN A 198 5.55 3.61 -5.11
C ASN A 198 4.69 4.46 -6.05
N ILE A 199 3.81 3.80 -6.82
CA ILE A 199 3.03 4.48 -7.86
C ILE A 199 2.00 5.48 -7.29
N SER A 200 1.54 5.27 -6.05
CA SER A 200 0.58 6.18 -5.41
C SER A 200 1.25 7.50 -5.03
N GLN A 201 2.53 7.48 -4.62
CA GLN A 201 3.29 8.70 -4.41
C GLN A 201 3.51 9.48 -5.72
N VAL A 202 3.75 8.77 -6.84
CA VAL A 202 3.85 9.41 -8.16
C VAL A 202 2.56 10.13 -8.52
N TYR A 203 1.41 9.47 -8.34
CA TYR A 203 0.11 10.09 -8.53
C TYR A 203 -0.02 11.36 -7.67
N HIS A 204 0.35 11.32 -6.39
CA HIS A 204 0.28 12.49 -5.53
C HIS A 204 1.19 13.64 -5.96
N PHE A 205 2.40 13.37 -6.45
CA PHE A 205 3.29 14.41 -6.98
C PHE A 205 2.69 15.12 -8.18
N VAL A 206 2.07 14.40 -9.10
CA VAL A 206 1.40 15.00 -10.26
C VAL A 206 0.13 15.74 -9.84
N ALA A 207 -0.71 15.12 -9.01
CA ALA A 207 -1.98 15.69 -8.55
C ALA A 207 -1.79 17.01 -7.78
N SER A 208 -0.71 17.13 -7.01
CA SER A 208 -0.36 18.34 -6.25
C SER A 208 0.43 19.38 -7.06
N GLY A 209 0.78 19.10 -8.32
CA GLY A 209 1.63 19.97 -9.13
C GLY A 209 3.11 19.95 -8.77
N GLY A 210 3.53 19.06 -7.86
CA GLY A 210 4.93 18.79 -7.55
C GLY A 210 5.72 18.22 -8.74
N ALA A 211 5.02 17.54 -9.66
CA ALA A 211 5.50 17.13 -10.96
C ALA A 211 4.53 17.62 -12.06
N ASP A 212 5.03 17.81 -13.27
CA ASP A 212 4.22 18.25 -14.41
C ASP A 212 3.50 17.07 -15.08
N ALA A 213 4.15 15.91 -15.13
CA ALA A 213 3.55 14.65 -15.52
C ALA A 213 4.19 13.47 -14.76
N GLY A 214 3.58 12.30 -14.81
CA GLY A 214 4.15 11.12 -14.18
C GLY A 214 3.63 9.82 -14.75
N PHE A 215 4.49 8.79 -14.68
CA PHE A 215 4.13 7.44 -15.06
C PHE A 215 3.33 6.79 -13.94
N VAL A 216 2.05 6.52 -14.17
CA VAL A 216 1.12 5.97 -13.18
C VAL A 216 0.39 4.73 -13.73
N ALA A 217 -0.37 4.06 -12.87
CA ALA A 217 -1.26 3.00 -13.30
C ALA A 217 -2.56 3.59 -13.88
N LEU A 218 -3.08 3.01 -14.97
CA LEU A 218 -4.37 3.42 -15.53
C LEU A 218 -5.48 3.42 -14.46
N SER A 219 -5.45 2.45 -13.55
CA SER A 219 -6.36 2.33 -12.41
C SER A 219 -6.35 3.50 -11.42
N SER A 220 -5.29 4.31 -11.44
CA SER A 220 -5.17 5.49 -10.59
C SER A 220 -5.82 6.73 -11.20
N VAL A 221 -6.08 6.72 -12.51
CA VAL A 221 -6.56 7.90 -13.26
C VAL A 221 -7.85 7.63 -14.05
N ILE A 222 -8.21 6.36 -14.27
CA ILE A 222 -9.47 6.00 -14.93
C ILE A 222 -10.63 6.36 -14.00
N ASN A 223 -11.55 7.16 -14.53
CA ASN A 223 -12.60 7.71 -13.72
C ASN A 223 -13.76 6.72 -13.51
N ARG A 224 -14.27 6.65 -12.28
CA ARG A 224 -15.45 5.85 -11.89
C ARG A 224 -16.69 6.73 -11.66
N GLY A 225 -16.79 7.89 -12.32
CA GLY A 225 -18.00 8.73 -12.25
C GLY A 225 -17.81 10.25 -12.29
N GLY A 226 -16.68 10.79 -12.75
CA GLY A 226 -16.47 12.23 -12.97
C GLY A 226 -15.44 12.52 -14.06
N ASP A 227 -15.07 13.78 -14.25
CA ASP A 227 -13.93 14.15 -15.09
C ASP A 227 -12.64 13.82 -14.34
N ALA A 228 -11.76 13.00 -14.93
CA ALA A 228 -10.43 12.79 -14.33
C ALA A 228 -9.68 14.11 -14.56
N PRO A 229 -9.16 14.77 -13.51
CA PRO A 229 -8.47 16.03 -13.73
C PRO A 229 -7.26 15.80 -14.66
N GLY A 230 -7.25 16.50 -15.79
CA GLY A 230 -6.15 16.52 -16.75
C GLY A 230 -6.29 15.54 -17.92
N ALA A 231 -5.16 15.04 -18.42
CA ALA A 231 -5.07 14.19 -19.61
C ALA A 231 -4.01 13.10 -19.41
N TYR A 232 -4.24 11.94 -20.01
CA TYR A 232 -3.30 10.82 -19.95
C TYR A 232 -3.12 10.17 -21.33
N TRP A 233 -1.93 9.61 -21.52
CA TRP A 233 -1.59 8.77 -22.65
C TRP A 233 -1.45 7.33 -22.18
N ILE A 234 -2.21 6.42 -22.79
CA ILE A 234 -2.03 5.00 -22.57
C ILE A 234 -0.81 4.54 -23.35
N ILE A 235 0.22 4.11 -22.62
CA ILE A 235 1.49 3.72 -23.24
C ILE A 235 1.27 2.39 -23.99
N PRO A 236 1.65 2.31 -25.28
CA PRO A 236 1.59 1.08 -26.05
C PRO A 236 2.40 -0.04 -25.38
N GLN A 237 1.79 -1.22 -25.26
CA GLN A 237 2.42 -2.38 -24.59
C GLN A 237 3.80 -2.74 -25.18
N LYS A 238 4.05 -2.49 -26.46
CA LYS A 238 5.35 -2.75 -27.10
C LYS A 238 6.52 -1.93 -26.53
N LEU A 239 6.24 -0.89 -25.74
CA LEU A 239 7.25 0.00 -25.16
C LEU A 239 7.72 -0.43 -23.76
N TYR A 240 7.10 -1.45 -23.16
CA TYR A 240 7.47 -1.96 -21.84
C TYR A 240 7.06 -3.42 -21.67
N THR A 241 7.74 -4.13 -20.77
CA THR A 241 7.41 -5.51 -20.42
C THR A 241 6.03 -5.56 -19.76
N PRO A 242 5.13 -6.51 -20.12
CA PRO A 242 3.84 -6.67 -19.47
C PRO A 242 3.94 -6.75 -17.94
N ILE A 243 3.05 -6.03 -17.24
CA ILE A 243 3.04 -5.94 -15.78
C ILE A 243 2.09 -7.01 -15.23
N ASP A 244 2.50 -8.27 -15.33
CA ASP A 244 1.73 -9.38 -14.76
C ASP A 244 1.77 -9.32 -13.23
N GLN A 245 0.59 -9.33 -12.61
CA GLN A 245 0.41 -9.16 -11.17
C GLN A 245 -0.04 -10.48 -10.54
N GLN A 246 0.71 -10.97 -9.56
CA GLN A 246 0.45 -12.27 -8.94
C GLN A 246 -0.03 -12.14 -7.49
N ALA A 247 -0.92 -13.05 -7.13
CA ALA A 247 -1.48 -13.22 -5.79
C ALA A 247 -0.95 -14.52 -5.18
N VAL A 248 -0.68 -14.52 -3.89
CA VAL A 248 -0.25 -15.70 -3.11
C VAL A 248 -0.92 -15.71 -1.74
N ILE A 249 -1.16 -16.90 -1.19
CA ILE A 249 -1.49 -17.09 0.22
C ILE A 249 -0.19 -17.22 0.99
N LEU A 250 0.03 -16.35 1.97
CA LEU A 250 1.18 -16.39 2.88
C LEU A 250 0.89 -17.22 4.13
N ARG A 251 -0.37 -17.19 4.58
CA ARG A 251 -0.85 -17.96 5.73
C ARG A 251 -2.17 -18.61 5.40
N SER A 252 -2.17 -19.93 5.34
CA SER A 252 -3.36 -20.71 5.01
C SER A 252 -4.44 -20.55 6.07
N SER A 253 -5.65 -20.26 5.63
CA SER A 253 -6.86 -20.23 6.44
C SER A 253 -8.07 -20.38 5.52
N LEU A 254 -9.21 -20.84 6.06
CA LEU A 254 -10.45 -20.92 5.27
C LEU A 254 -10.82 -19.57 4.66
N ALA A 255 -10.60 -18.48 5.40
CA ALA A 255 -10.86 -17.12 4.92
C ALA A 255 -9.91 -16.72 3.77
N ALA A 256 -8.62 -17.08 3.85
CA ALA A 256 -7.66 -16.74 2.80
C ALA A 256 -7.93 -17.52 1.51
N ILE A 257 -8.26 -18.81 1.64
CA ILE A 257 -8.65 -19.66 0.50
C ILE A 257 -9.94 -19.14 -0.14
N ASP A 258 -10.94 -18.79 0.67
CA ASP A 258 -12.21 -18.22 0.21
C ASP A 258 -12.03 -16.88 -0.53
N PHE A 259 -11.20 -15.97 0.00
CA PHE A 259 -10.88 -14.72 -0.69
C PHE A 259 -10.13 -14.95 -2.00
N MET A 260 -9.19 -15.90 -2.06
CA MET A 260 -8.45 -16.23 -3.29
C MET A 260 -9.34 -16.89 -4.34
N ALA A 261 -10.35 -17.66 -3.92
CA ALA A 261 -11.38 -18.19 -4.80
C ALA A 261 -12.26 -17.06 -5.35
N TYR A 262 -12.72 -16.16 -4.48
CA TYR A 262 -13.44 -14.94 -4.87
C TYR A 262 -12.63 -14.08 -5.84
N LEU A 263 -11.34 -13.85 -5.61
CA LEU A 263 -10.49 -13.05 -6.50
C LEU A 263 -10.44 -13.61 -7.93
N GLY A 264 -10.67 -14.91 -8.09
CA GLY A 264 -10.77 -15.59 -9.39
C GLY A 264 -12.18 -15.68 -9.97
N SER A 265 -13.21 -15.15 -9.30
CA SER A 265 -14.61 -15.16 -9.75
C SER A 265 -14.86 -14.17 -10.88
N GLU A 266 -15.98 -14.32 -11.59
CA GLU A 266 -16.38 -13.38 -12.63
C GLU A 266 -16.70 -11.99 -12.08
N ASP A 267 -17.28 -11.89 -10.88
CA ASP A 267 -17.57 -10.62 -10.21
C ASP A 267 -16.28 -9.85 -9.90
N ALA A 268 -15.29 -10.54 -9.33
CA ALA A 268 -13.99 -9.93 -9.05
C ALA A 268 -13.26 -9.51 -10.33
N LYS A 269 -13.28 -10.37 -11.37
CA LYS A 269 -12.70 -10.04 -12.68
C LYS A 269 -13.39 -8.84 -13.33
N ALA A 270 -14.71 -8.69 -13.19
CA ALA A 270 -15.44 -7.54 -13.69
C ALA A 270 -15.02 -6.25 -12.97
N ILE A 271 -14.86 -6.29 -11.64
CA ILE A 271 -14.32 -5.16 -10.85
C ILE A 271 -12.89 -4.82 -11.31
N ILE A 272 -12.03 -5.83 -11.49
CA ILE A 272 -10.64 -5.64 -11.95
C ILE A 272 -10.60 -5.00 -13.34
N SER A 273 -11.40 -5.51 -14.28
CA SER A 273 -11.45 -5.02 -15.66
C SER A 273 -11.94 -3.56 -15.72
N THR A 274 -13.07 -3.26 -15.06
CA THR A 274 -13.62 -1.89 -14.98
C THR A 274 -12.71 -0.92 -14.25
N SER A 275 -11.77 -1.42 -13.44
CA SER A 275 -10.71 -0.62 -12.82
C SER A 275 -9.54 -0.27 -13.74
N GLY A 276 -9.57 -0.68 -15.02
CA GLY A 276 -8.51 -0.38 -15.97
C GLY A 276 -7.36 -1.40 -16.02
N TYR A 277 -7.54 -2.59 -15.42
CA TYR A 277 -6.63 -3.72 -15.62
C TYR A 277 -7.11 -4.61 -16.77
N ARG A 278 -6.20 -5.41 -17.31
CA ARG A 278 -6.59 -6.62 -18.04
C ARG A 278 -6.63 -7.80 -17.06
N VAL A 279 -7.48 -8.77 -17.34
CA VAL A 279 -7.53 -10.03 -16.59
C VAL A 279 -6.90 -11.15 -17.42
N PRO A 280 -6.23 -12.14 -16.81
CA PRO A 280 -5.81 -13.35 -17.50
C PRO A 280 -7.03 -14.09 -18.10
N GLN A 281 -6.85 -14.71 -19.27
CA GLN A 281 -7.86 -15.56 -19.89
C GLN A 281 -7.99 -16.89 -19.14
#